data_AF-A0A4V6C5B1-F1
#
_entry.id   AF-A0A4V6C5B1-F1
#
_cell.length_a   1.000
_cell.length_b   1.000
_cell.length_c   1.000
_cell.angle_alpha   90.00
_cell.angle_beta   90.00
_cell.angle_gamma   90.00
#
_symmetry.space_group_name_H-M   'P 1'
#
loop_
_entity.id
_entity.type
_entity.pdbx_description
1 polymer ?
#
loop_
_entity_poly.entity_id
_entity_poly.type
_entity_poly.pdbx_seq_one_letter_code
_entity_poly.pdbx_strand_id
1 'polypeptide(L)'
;PGDLPGTKTQMTIRSKTCKGGGFNELRFEDATGNEQVYIHAQKNMDTEVLNNRTTDVKVDHTETTGNNQSITIGLGQTVKVGKENAAGHDQTITVAHDRSITV
;
A
#
# COMPACT_ATOMS: atom_id res chain seq x y z
N PRO A 1 4.48 11.58 -16.93
CA PRO A 1 5.37 12.70 -16.57
C PRO A 1 4.57 14.00 -16.65
N GLY A 2 4.69 14.86 -15.66
CA GLY A 2 3.96 16.14 -15.66
C GLY A 2 4.64 17.19 -16.54
N ASP A 3 3.95 18.32 -16.69
CA ASP A 3 4.44 19.44 -17.49
C ASP A 3 5.35 20.34 -16.66
N LEU A 4 6.41 20.86 -17.29
CA LEU A 4 7.27 21.88 -16.71
C LEU A 4 6.72 23.27 -17.04
N PRO A 5 6.85 24.24 -16.10
CA PRO A 5 7.57 24.17 -14.82
C PRO A 5 6.73 23.66 -13.63
N GLY A 6 5.49 23.23 -13.86
CA GLY A 6 4.56 22.83 -12.79
C GLY A 6 5.07 21.67 -11.93
N THR A 7 5.75 20.70 -12.54
CA THR A 7 6.31 19.51 -11.87
C THR A 7 7.82 19.60 -11.65
N LYS A 8 8.35 20.81 -11.50
CA LYS A 8 9.80 21.07 -11.36
C LYS A 8 10.48 20.36 -10.17
N THR A 9 9.71 19.93 -9.18
CA THR A 9 10.17 19.20 -7.98
C THR A 9 9.93 17.69 -8.09
N GLN A 10 9.46 17.19 -9.22
CA GLN A 10 9.20 15.77 -9.43
C GLN A 10 10.34 15.09 -10.18
N MET A 11 10.67 13.88 -9.73
CA MET A 11 11.51 12.94 -10.47
C MET A 11 10.67 11.72 -10.82
N THR A 12 10.74 11.23 -12.06
CA THR A 12 9.89 10.15 -12.55
C THR A 12 10.64 9.18 -13.44
N ILE A 13 10.55 7.89 -13.14
CA ILE A 13 10.88 6.79 -14.06
C ILE A 13 9.55 6.17 -14.50
N ARG A 14 9.15 6.40 -15.76
CA ARG A 14 7.89 5.92 -16.32
C ARG A 14 8.12 5.14 -17.60
N SER A 15 7.51 3.96 -17.71
CA SER A 15 7.49 3.16 -18.94
C SER A 15 6.28 3.48 -19.83
N LYS A 16 6.25 2.94 -21.04
CA LYS A 16 5.02 2.85 -21.85
C LYS A 16 4.75 1.39 -22.14
N THR A 17 3.51 0.96 -21.96
CA THR A 17 3.12 -0.41 -22.33
C THR A 17 3.35 -0.62 -23.82
N CYS A 18 4.08 -1.67 -24.18
CA CYS A 18 4.39 -1.98 -25.58
C CYS A 18 3.13 -2.48 -26.29
N LYS A 19 2.81 -1.89 -27.45
CA LYS A 19 1.64 -2.26 -28.28
C LYS A 19 0.29 -2.25 -27.51
N GLY A 20 0.19 -1.44 -26.46
CA GLY A 20 -1.02 -1.30 -25.65
C GLY A 20 -1.09 0.06 -24.97
N GLY A 21 -2.18 0.30 -24.25
CA GLY A 21 -2.34 1.46 -23.38
C GLY A 21 -1.80 1.20 -21.97
N GLY A 22 -1.30 2.24 -21.31
CA GLY A 22 -0.89 2.17 -19.89
C GLY A 22 0.61 2.35 -19.64
N PHE A 23 1.01 2.38 -18.37
CA PHE A 23 2.38 2.63 -17.92
C PHE A 23 2.66 2.06 -16.54
N ASN A 24 3.92 1.74 -16.24
CA ASN A 24 4.40 1.60 -14.86
C ASN A 24 5.13 2.89 -14.48
N GLU A 25 5.08 3.27 -13.20
CA GLU A 25 5.73 4.49 -12.73
C GLU A 25 6.30 4.34 -11.32
N LEU A 26 7.51 4.86 -11.14
CA LEU A 26 8.07 5.25 -9.86
C LEU A 26 8.30 6.77 -9.91
N ARG A 27 7.65 7.51 -9.02
CA ARG A 27 7.74 8.96 -8.94
C ARG A 27 8.10 9.41 -7.52
N PHE A 28 8.97 10.40 -7.44
CA PHE A 28 9.31 11.14 -6.24
C PHE A 28 8.81 12.59 -6.42
N GLU A 29 8.19 13.15 -5.38
CA GLU A 29 7.87 14.56 -5.22
C GLU A 29 8.69 15.07 -4.04
N ASP A 30 9.50 16.11 -4.27
CA ASP A 30 10.40 16.70 -3.28
C ASP A 30 10.00 18.14 -2.91
N ALA A 31 8.78 18.57 -3.25
CA ALA A 31 8.22 19.82 -2.76
C ALA A 31 8.09 19.77 -1.23
N THR A 32 8.75 20.71 -0.55
CA THR A 32 8.77 20.78 0.92
C THR A 32 7.35 20.76 1.51
N GLY A 33 7.11 19.83 2.44
CA GLY A 33 5.83 19.63 3.11
C GLY A 33 4.79 18.86 2.29
N ASN A 34 5.14 18.42 1.08
CA ASN A 34 4.30 17.62 0.19
C ASN A 34 5.08 16.43 -0.39
N GLU A 35 6.13 15.99 0.31
CA GLU A 35 7.01 14.92 -0.15
C GLU A 35 6.24 13.62 -0.35
N GLN A 36 6.46 12.93 -1.47
CA GLN A 36 5.75 11.70 -1.79
C GLN A 36 6.61 10.75 -2.62
N VAL A 37 6.52 9.46 -2.29
CA VAL A 37 6.88 8.38 -3.22
C VAL A 37 5.59 7.76 -3.76
N TYR A 38 5.46 7.69 -5.07
CA TYR A 38 4.34 7.07 -5.77
C TYR A 38 4.83 5.89 -6.60
N ILE A 39 4.21 4.74 -6.41
CA ILE A 39 4.49 3.50 -7.16
C ILE A 39 3.20 3.06 -7.84
N HIS A 40 3.26 2.91 -9.16
CA HIS A 40 2.15 2.44 -9.98
C HIS A 40 2.57 1.23 -10.81
N ALA A 41 1.82 0.14 -10.65
CA ALA A 41 1.89 -1.03 -11.51
C ALA A 41 0.64 -1.10 -12.40
N GLN A 42 0.82 -1.21 -13.71
CA GLN A 42 -0.28 -1.24 -14.67
C GLN A 42 -1.16 -2.49 -14.56
N LYS A 43 -0.60 -3.60 -14.06
CA LYS A 43 -1.30 -4.89 -14.01
C LYS A 43 -1.04 -5.65 -12.72
N ASN A 44 0.16 -6.23 -12.58
CA ASN A 44 0.57 -6.98 -11.39
C ASN A 44 1.73 -6.27 -10.71
N MET A 45 1.77 -6.32 -9.39
CA MET A 45 2.93 -5.96 -8.59
C MET A 45 3.27 -7.15 -7.70
N ASP A 46 4.45 -7.71 -7.89
CA ASP A 46 5.01 -8.75 -7.03
C ASP A 46 6.10 -8.12 -6.16
N THR A 47 6.15 -8.49 -4.88
CA THR A 47 7.25 -8.09 -3.98
C THR A 47 7.77 -9.31 -3.25
N GLU A 48 8.98 -9.72 -3.60
CA GLU A 48 9.69 -10.82 -2.95
C GLU A 48 10.77 -10.27 -2.02
N VAL A 49 10.81 -10.77 -0.78
CA VAL A 49 11.83 -10.40 0.22
C VAL A 49 12.40 -11.69 0.79
N LEU A 50 13.67 -11.97 0.51
CA LEU A 50 14.33 -13.24 0.86
C LEU A 50 14.68 -13.37 2.35
N ASN A 51 14.52 -12.30 3.13
CA ASN A 51 14.84 -12.28 4.55
C ASN A 51 13.75 -11.55 5.35
N ASN A 52 13.99 -10.30 5.75
CA ASN A 52 13.08 -9.54 6.61
C ASN A 52 12.49 -8.34 5.87
N ARG A 53 11.17 -8.14 6.01
CA ARG A 53 10.48 -6.90 5.64
C ARG A 53 9.96 -6.22 6.90
N THR A 54 10.28 -4.94 7.07
CA THR A 54 9.71 -4.09 8.11
C THR A 54 8.95 -2.94 7.46
N THR A 55 7.82 -2.56 8.02
CA THR A 55 7.03 -1.40 7.60
C THR A 55 6.64 -0.62 8.84
N ASP A 56 7.06 0.63 8.91
CA ASP A 56 6.82 1.54 10.04
C ASP A 56 6.17 2.81 9.47
N VAL A 57 4.90 3.03 9.83
CA VAL A 57 4.09 4.15 9.37
C VAL A 57 3.72 5.00 10.58
N LYS A 58 4.07 6.29 10.55
CA LYS A 58 3.98 7.17 11.72
C LYS A 58 2.62 7.78 11.98
N VAL A 59 1.82 7.94 10.93
CA VAL A 59 0.49 8.55 11.00
C VAL A 59 -0.54 7.47 10.68
N ASP A 60 -0.92 7.32 9.42
CA ASP A 60 -1.98 6.40 9.01
C ASP A 60 -1.55 5.46 7.89
N HIS A 61 -2.03 4.22 7.94
CA HIS A 61 -1.92 3.25 6.86
C HIS A 61 -3.33 2.85 6.37
N THR A 62 -3.57 3.00 5.06
CA THR A 62 -4.81 2.61 4.41
C THR A 62 -4.51 1.63 3.29
N GLU A 63 -5.21 0.49 3.29
CA GLU A 63 -5.14 -0.54 2.25
C GLU A 63 -6.56 -0.84 1.75
N THR A 64 -6.74 -0.87 0.42
CA THR A 64 -8.03 -1.18 -0.22
C THR A 64 -7.85 -2.31 -1.22
N THR A 65 -8.48 -3.45 -0.96
CA THR A 65 -8.49 -4.61 -1.85
C THR A 65 -9.83 -4.72 -2.57
N GLY A 66 -9.82 -4.66 -3.91
CA GLY A 66 -11.06 -4.65 -4.71
C GLY A 66 -11.73 -6.02 -4.89
N ASN A 67 -11.01 -7.12 -4.67
CA ASN A 67 -11.55 -8.48 -4.77
C ASN A 67 -11.18 -9.29 -3.52
N ASN A 68 -10.17 -10.18 -3.60
CA ASN A 68 -9.77 -11.04 -2.47
C ASN A 68 -8.38 -10.70 -1.96
N GLN A 69 -8.21 -10.76 -0.64
CA GLN A 69 -6.92 -10.71 0.04
C GLN A 69 -6.66 -12.06 0.71
N SER A 70 -5.50 -12.67 0.47
CA SER A 70 -5.06 -13.91 1.10
C SER A 70 -3.73 -13.68 1.81
N ILE A 71 -3.65 -14.08 3.07
CA ILE A 71 -2.45 -13.97 3.91
C ILE A 71 -2.14 -15.36 4.45
N THR A 72 -0.92 -15.84 4.21
CA THR A 72 -0.41 -17.09 4.75
C THR A 72 0.78 -16.81 5.66
N ILE A 73 0.74 -17.32 6.89
CA ILE A 73 1.76 -17.09 7.91
C ILE A 73 2.23 -18.46 8.39
N GLY A 74 3.51 -18.77 8.17
CA GLY A 74 4.05 -20.12 8.37
C GLY A 74 4.24 -20.54 9.83
N LEU A 75 4.38 -19.59 10.76
CA LEU A 75 4.62 -19.88 12.19
C LEU A 75 3.59 -19.23 13.11
N GLY A 76 3.58 -17.90 13.18
CA GLY A 76 2.66 -17.19 14.06
C GLY A 76 2.49 -15.71 13.71
N GLN A 77 1.29 -15.21 13.96
CA GLN A 77 0.93 -13.79 13.82
C GLN A 77 0.65 -13.20 15.19
N THR A 78 1.26 -12.06 15.51
CA THR A 78 0.90 -11.27 16.67
C THR A 78 0.44 -9.89 16.21
N VAL A 79 -0.78 -9.52 16.56
CA VAL A 79 -1.34 -8.19 16.32
C VAL A 79 -1.55 -7.52 17.66
N LYS A 80 -0.95 -6.34 17.85
CA LYS A 80 -1.17 -5.49 19.02
C LYS A 80 -1.76 -4.17 18.52
N VAL A 81 -2.96 -3.84 18.98
CA VAL A 81 -3.63 -2.58 18.68
C VAL A 81 -3.61 -1.73 19.94
N GLY A 82 -3.11 -0.49 19.83
CA GLY A 82 -3.07 0.47 20.93
C GLY A 82 -4.43 1.10 21.22
N LYS A 83 -4.50 1.88 22.30
CA LYS A 83 -5.67 2.73 22.63
C LYS A 83 -5.49 4.13 22.07
N GLU A 84 -6.54 4.69 21.48
CA GLU A 84 -6.77 6.13 21.48
C GLU A 84 -7.41 6.52 22.84
N ASN A 85 -7.16 7.72 23.35
CA ASN A 85 -7.79 8.20 24.60
C ASN A 85 -9.29 8.57 24.45
N ALA A 86 -9.93 8.14 23.36
CA ALA A 86 -11.36 8.28 23.13
C ALA A 86 -12.02 6.88 23.14
N ALA A 87 -13.20 6.80 23.74
CA ALA A 87 -13.88 5.57 24.12
C ALA A 87 -14.46 4.76 22.94
N GLY A 88 -13.62 4.13 22.13
CA GLY A 88 -14.06 3.22 21.06
C GLY A 88 -13.02 2.16 20.75
N HIS A 89 -13.37 0.89 20.98
CA HIS A 89 -12.58 -0.27 20.59
C HIS A 89 -13.36 -1.03 19.52
N ASP A 90 -13.49 -0.42 18.35
CA ASP A 90 -14.38 -0.99 17.35
C ASP A 90 -13.54 -1.77 16.35
N GLN A 91 -13.23 -3.03 16.70
CA GLN A 91 -12.94 -4.03 15.67
C GLN A 91 -14.27 -4.43 15.03
N THR A 92 -14.67 -3.68 14.01
CA THR A 92 -15.86 -4.03 13.21
C THR A 92 -15.45 -5.07 12.16
N ILE A 93 -15.82 -6.32 12.40
CA ILE A 93 -15.71 -7.39 11.39
C ILE A 93 -17.09 -7.58 10.76
N THR A 94 -17.27 -7.06 9.54
CA THR A 94 -18.44 -7.42 8.73
C THR A 94 -18.10 -8.65 7.90
N VAL A 95 -18.68 -9.80 8.25
CA VAL A 95 -18.54 -11.05 7.51
C VAL A 95 -19.79 -11.23 6.64
N ALA A 96 -19.65 -11.14 5.32
CA ALA A 96 -20.78 -11.29 4.40
C ALA A 96 -21.24 -12.74 4.23
N HIS A 97 -20.36 -13.72 4.49
CA HIS A 97 -20.63 -15.15 4.36
C HIS A 97 -20.22 -15.88 5.64
N ASP A 98 -19.07 -16.55 5.66
CA ASP A 98 -18.64 -17.35 6.81
C ASP A 98 -17.28 -16.90 7.37
N ARG A 99 -17.16 -16.96 8.69
CA ARG A 99 -15.88 -16.90 9.40
C ARG A 99 -15.67 -18.22 10.12
N SER A 100 -14.78 -19.05 9.59
CA SER A 100 -14.37 -20.29 10.25
C SER A 100 -13.13 -20.04 11.10
N ILE A 101 -13.22 -20.36 12.39
CA ILE A 101 -12.08 -20.43 13.31
C ILE A 101 -12.01 -21.88 13.75
N THR A 102 -10.90 -22.56 13.43
CA THR A 102 -10.61 -23.85 14.06
C THR A 102 -9.71 -23.56 15.26
N VAL A 103 -10.18 -23.96 16.45
CA VAL A 103 -9.45 -23.85 17.72
C VAL A 103 -8.87 -25.22 18.07
#